data_AF-A0A9W7SZC1-F1
#
_entry.id   AF-A0A9W7SZC1-F1
#
_cell.length_a   1.000
_cell.length_b   1.000
_cell.length_c   1.000
_cell.angle_alpha   90.00
_cell.angle_beta   90.00
_cell.angle_gamma   90.00
#
_symmetry.space_group_name_H-M   'P 1'
#
loop_
_entity.id
_entity.type
_entity.pdbx_description
1 polymer ?
#
loop_
_entity_poly.entity_id
_entity_poly.type
_entity_poly.pdbx_seq_one_letter_code
_entity_poly.pdbx_strand_id
1 'polypeptide(L)'
;MSTSTFNCSACFDDLPTSNRISVGQDYVCQDCFDRGIKPQFLAALEHEHSYPVTWGNQSLDALDFLRHLPVGFGPKWMLKQTEYEMPASHRIYCQHRNTDQGECCNRFLGGRIQSGNVMMQRCMECHGLSCRQCGAAITHASEQHTCRNEDTVNEGDPLRGLKRGEDYQLCPGCNTGYGQWDGCNAVRCTQSHCRTLFCFICSEAIANENTGHFKAGKPCPKWGKRGALNAIHDDGIHQFVDVEALAAAPRAQRPEDDEAVSRLLTVTLEVMHIDAHRMSDANTRDVHARAFLRLVHQLGSALRDHLRNFDALTNPSHAEIWRDSHVHQQQYIETQALDLDPDRVDPNLVVALDLWRIRHRIFIDRLNARIELLWEQMPLEPHLDRQAYRFLQRPPRLQRVYLETRVIYRVLDLIPADRRTLAEKLLRRLSRFVRNLLRVILTVNAFIDLDFARSELQSFDERSREARRWARQLRNDIPELAGVDRLIRDQLVVVARHASPRYIRRLQDKIEELERAAGLQSLPFFEG
;
A
#
# COMPACT_ATOMS: atom_id res chain seq x y z
N MET A 1 16.84 37.58 29.38
CA MET A 1 16.29 37.02 28.12
C MET A 1 14.82 36.76 28.36
N SER A 2 13.93 37.41 27.60
CA SER A 2 12.49 37.13 27.66
C SER A 2 12.23 35.73 27.12
N THR A 3 11.66 34.86 27.95
CA THR A 3 11.19 33.53 27.51
C THR A 3 10.00 33.70 26.58
N SER A 4 10.07 33.13 25.38
CA SER A 4 8.93 33.10 24.45
C SER A 4 7.75 32.37 25.11
N THR A 5 6.57 32.98 25.03
CA THR A 5 5.29 32.42 25.48
C THR A 5 4.37 32.17 24.30
N PHE A 6 3.33 31.34 24.51
CA PHE A 6 2.22 31.13 23.60
C PHE A 6 0.90 31.10 24.39
N ASN A 7 -0.22 31.41 23.74
CA ASN A 7 -1.54 31.33 24.35
C ASN A 7 -2.18 29.96 24.05
N CYS A 8 -2.60 29.23 25.08
CA CYS A 8 -3.25 27.92 24.93
C CYS A 8 -4.70 28.08 24.46
N SER A 9 -5.08 27.47 23.33
CA SER A 9 -6.44 27.59 22.78
C SER A 9 -7.55 26.96 23.63
N ALA A 10 -7.21 26.14 24.62
CA ALA A 10 -8.16 25.44 25.48
C ALA A 10 -8.41 26.16 26.82
N CYS A 11 -7.36 26.59 27.51
CA CYS A 11 -7.48 27.30 28.81
C CYS A 11 -7.26 28.81 28.73
N PHE A 12 -6.80 29.33 27.58
CA PHE A 12 -6.49 30.74 27.32
C PHE A 12 -5.33 31.32 28.14
N ASP A 13 -4.57 30.49 28.86
CA ASP A 13 -3.40 30.91 29.62
C ASP A 13 -2.18 31.14 28.71
N ASP A 14 -1.37 32.16 29.05
CA ASP A 14 -0.07 32.40 28.44
C ASP A 14 1.01 31.54 29.12
N LEU A 15 1.54 30.57 28.37
CA LEU A 15 2.45 29.55 28.90
C LEU A 15 3.79 29.56 28.14
N PRO A 16 4.87 29.03 28.73
CA PRO A 16 6.15 28.91 28.04
C PRO A 16 6.05 28.03 26.79
N THR A 17 6.70 28.44 25.69
CA THR A 17 6.70 27.72 24.40
C THR A 17 7.19 26.27 24.50
N SER A 18 7.92 25.90 25.55
CA SER A 18 8.35 24.52 25.82
C SER A 18 7.20 23.54 26.03
N ASN A 19 6.03 24.02 26.46
CA ASN A 19 4.88 23.18 26.83
C ASN A 19 3.81 23.14 25.73
N ARG A 20 4.10 23.65 24.53
CA ARG A 20 3.13 23.70 23.42
C ARG A 20 3.01 22.35 22.72
N ILE A 21 1.77 21.99 22.43
CA ILE A 21 1.42 20.85 21.59
C ILE A 21 0.57 21.39 20.44
N SER A 22 1.01 21.14 19.20
CA SER A 22 0.25 21.51 18.02
C SER A 22 -0.92 20.56 17.85
N VAL A 23 -2.14 21.07 17.76
CA VAL A 23 -3.37 20.29 17.56
C VAL A 23 -4.13 20.93 16.41
N GLY A 24 -3.97 20.36 15.21
CA GLY A 24 -4.45 21.01 14.00
C GLY A 24 -3.76 22.36 13.77
N GLN A 25 -4.54 23.44 13.67
CA GLN A 25 -4.03 24.81 13.50
C GLN A 25 -3.80 25.53 14.83
N ASP A 26 -4.19 24.91 15.96
CA ASP A 26 -4.12 25.52 17.28
C ASP A 26 -2.95 24.96 18.10
N TYR A 27 -2.65 25.64 19.21
CA TYR A 27 -1.70 25.18 20.21
C TYR A 27 -2.38 25.00 21.55
N VAL A 28 -2.19 23.84 22.17
CA VAL A 28 -2.66 23.55 23.53
C VAL A 28 -1.48 23.29 24.45
N CYS A 29 -1.67 23.53 25.75
CA CYS A 29 -0.71 23.13 26.76
C CYS A 29 -0.81 21.62 27.07
N GLN A 30 0.24 21.07 27.67
CA GLN A 30 0.31 19.67 28.11
C GLN A 30 -0.91 19.28 28.97
N ASP A 31 -1.27 20.08 29.97
CA ASP A 31 -2.38 19.77 30.87
C ASP A 31 -3.73 19.69 30.14
N CYS A 32 -3.98 20.60 29.20
CA CYS A 32 -5.20 20.59 28.38
C CYS A 32 -5.20 19.40 27.40
N PHE A 33 -4.04 19.03 26.85
CA PHE A 33 -3.93 17.84 26.03
C PHE A 33 -4.22 16.57 26.83
N ASP A 34 -3.61 16.40 28.01
CA ASP A 34 -3.76 15.22 28.86
C ASP A 34 -5.18 15.05 29.41
N ARG A 35 -5.87 16.15 29.75
CA ARG A 35 -7.24 16.11 30.26
C ARG A 35 -8.31 16.10 29.17
N GLY A 36 -8.03 16.69 28.02
CA GLY A 36 -9.02 16.92 26.96
C GLY A 36 -8.88 15.98 25.76
N ILE A 37 -7.70 15.92 25.14
CA ILE A 37 -7.51 15.27 23.83
C ILE A 37 -7.08 13.81 23.99
N LYS A 38 -6.13 13.54 24.88
CA LYS A 38 -5.63 12.19 25.15
C LYS A 38 -6.73 11.19 25.54
N PRO A 39 -7.70 11.53 26.42
CA PRO A 39 -8.79 10.61 26.73
C PRO A 39 -9.66 10.26 25.52
N GLN A 40 -9.78 11.15 24.53
CA GLN A 40 -10.52 10.86 23.29
C GLN A 40 -9.82 9.77 22.46
N PHE A 41 -8.48 9.80 22.38
CA PHE A 41 -7.70 8.74 21.72
C PHE A 41 -7.84 7.39 22.43
N LEU A 42 -7.88 7.40 23.77
CA LEU A 42 -8.10 6.19 24.56
C LEU A 42 -9.53 5.66 24.36
N ALA A 43 -10.54 6.55 24.41
CA ALA A 43 -11.92 6.19 24.14
C ALA A 43 -12.09 5.62 22.73
N ALA A 44 -11.44 6.19 21.72
CA ALA A 44 -11.47 5.67 20.35
C ALA A 44 -10.85 4.27 20.22
N LEU A 45 -9.85 3.88 21.04
CA LEU A 45 -9.37 2.49 21.06
C LEU A 45 -10.42 1.50 21.58
N GLU A 46 -11.25 1.93 22.52
CA GLU A 46 -12.26 1.09 23.16
C GLU A 46 -13.60 1.12 22.42
N HIS A 47 -13.92 2.24 21.78
CA HIS A 47 -15.24 2.54 21.24
C HIS A 47 -15.15 3.13 19.83
N GLU A 48 -15.71 2.42 18.86
CA GLU A 48 -15.74 2.84 17.46
C GLU A 48 -16.44 4.19 17.24
N HIS A 49 -17.48 4.50 18.02
CA HIS A 49 -18.22 5.77 17.88
C HIS A 49 -17.39 7.00 18.29
N SER A 50 -16.29 6.80 19.03
CA SER A 50 -15.33 7.86 19.35
C SER A 50 -14.25 8.02 18.27
N TYR A 51 -14.24 7.17 17.23
CA TYR A 51 -13.33 7.27 16.10
C TYR A 51 -13.97 8.01 14.91
N PRO A 52 -13.24 8.90 14.23
CA PRO A 52 -11.90 9.38 14.58
C PRO A 52 -11.96 10.45 15.68
N VAL A 53 -10.84 10.65 16.37
CA VAL A 53 -10.68 11.77 17.31
C VAL A 53 -10.68 13.08 16.52
N THR A 54 -11.45 14.05 16.98
CA THR A 54 -11.59 15.35 16.31
C THR A 54 -11.26 16.51 17.23
N TRP A 55 -10.65 17.55 16.68
CA TRP A 55 -10.53 18.88 17.29
C TRP A 55 -11.28 19.89 16.43
N GLY A 56 -12.41 20.39 16.95
CA GLY A 56 -13.38 21.11 16.13
C GLY A 56 -13.84 20.25 14.95
N ASN A 57 -13.63 20.75 13.73
CA ASN A 57 -13.98 20.03 12.49
C ASN A 57 -12.80 19.23 11.90
N GLN A 58 -11.63 19.24 12.53
CA GLN A 58 -10.45 18.55 12.03
C GLN A 58 -10.29 17.19 12.69
N SER A 59 -10.13 16.14 11.87
CA SER A 59 -9.70 14.82 12.34
C SER A 59 -8.23 14.87 12.75
N LEU A 60 -7.91 14.31 13.91
CA LEU A 60 -6.54 14.23 14.42
C LEU A 60 -5.92 12.87 14.07
N ASP A 61 -4.66 12.86 13.63
CA ASP A 61 -3.88 11.63 13.48
C ASP A 61 -3.16 11.32 14.80
N ALA A 62 -3.40 10.13 15.36
CA ALA A 62 -2.74 9.72 16.59
C ALA A 62 -1.20 9.63 16.47
N LEU A 63 -0.68 9.44 15.25
CA LEU A 63 0.76 9.36 15.00
C LEU A 63 1.48 10.67 15.35
N ASP A 64 0.81 11.81 15.19
CA ASP A 64 1.33 13.14 15.53
C ASP A 64 1.51 13.33 17.05
N PHE A 65 0.84 12.49 17.84
CA PHE A 65 0.77 12.60 19.30
C PHE A 65 1.43 11.44 20.04
N LEU A 66 2.16 10.53 19.37
CA LEU A 66 2.71 9.33 20.02
C LEU A 66 3.59 9.61 21.23
N ARG A 67 4.30 10.75 21.25
CA ARG A 67 5.12 11.17 22.41
C ARG A 67 4.30 11.52 23.67
N HIS A 68 3.03 11.83 23.49
CA HIS A 68 2.10 12.24 24.55
C HIS A 68 1.12 11.13 24.96
N LEU A 69 1.03 10.09 24.12
CA LEU A 69 0.18 8.92 24.33
C LEU A 69 0.93 7.81 25.09
N PRO A 70 0.22 6.87 25.72
CA PRO A 70 0.87 5.77 26.45
C PRO A 70 1.81 4.94 25.57
N VAL A 71 2.86 4.38 26.18
CA VAL A 71 3.80 3.48 25.48
C VAL A 71 3.03 2.29 24.90
N GLY A 72 3.32 1.94 23.64
CA GLY A 72 2.62 0.87 22.93
C GLY A 72 1.25 1.27 22.37
N PHE A 73 0.83 2.53 22.50
CA PHE A 73 -0.43 3.02 21.90
C PHE A 73 -0.43 2.88 20.38
N GLY A 74 0.63 3.31 19.70
CA GLY A 74 0.70 3.33 18.23
C GLY A 74 0.34 2.00 17.55
N PRO A 75 0.96 0.87 17.94
CA PRO A 75 0.59 -0.46 17.41
C PRO A 75 -0.88 -0.83 17.62
N LYS A 76 -1.44 -0.56 18.80
CA LYS A 76 -2.85 -0.82 19.09
C LYS A 76 -3.76 0.05 18.23
N TRP A 77 -3.41 1.32 18.07
CA TRP A 77 -4.13 2.28 17.23
C TRP A 77 -4.18 1.84 15.77
N MET A 78 -3.05 1.46 15.18
CA MET A 78 -3.03 1.02 13.78
C MET A 78 -3.92 -0.21 13.53
N LEU A 79 -3.94 -1.17 14.47
CA LEU A 79 -4.82 -2.34 14.38
C LEU A 79 -6.31 -1.92 14.47
N LYS A 80 -6.65 -1.04 15.42
CA LYS A 80 -8.02 -0.52 15.57
C LYS A 80 -8.46 0.35 14.42
N GLN A 81 -7.58 1.18 13.87
CA GLN A 81 -7.84 1.97 12.68
C GLN A 81 -8.16 1.07 11.49
N THR A 82 -7.35 0.02 11.26
CA THR A 82 -7.62 -0.97 10.20
C THR A 82 -8.98 -1.66 10.40
N GLU A 83 -9.34 -1.96 11.66
CA GLU A 83 -10.66 -2.51 12.01
C GLU A 83 -11.79 -1.53 11.67
N TYR A 84 -11.71 -0.27 12.09
CA TYR A 84 -12.78 0.71 11.92
C TYR A 84 -12.93 1.25 10.51
N GLU A 85 -11.84 1.36 9.75
CA GLU A 85 -11.88 1.72 8.33
C GLU A 85 -12.59 0.65 7.49
N MET A 86 -12.60 -0.60 7.95
CA MET A 86 -13.33 -1.68 7.31
C MET A 86 -14.84 -1.56 7.59
N PRO A 87 -15.73 -1.71 6.58
CA PRO A 87 -17.16 -1.75 6.83
C PRO A 87 -17.52 -2.88 7.80
N ALA A 88 -18.41 -2.64 8.76
CA ALA A 88 -18.79 -3.62 9.79
C ALA A 88 -19.24 -4.97 9.18
N SER A 89 -19.97 -4.95 8.06
CA SER A 89 -20.39 -6.14 7.32
C SER A 89 -19.24 -6.98 6.75
N HIS A 90 -18.08 -6.37 6.53
CA HIS A 90 -16.88 -7.01 6.02
C HIS A 90 -15.92 -7.45 7.12
N ARG A 91 -16.14 -7.06 8.38
CA ARG A 91 -15.25 -7.45 9.49
C ARG A 91 -15.48 -8.91 9.86
N ILE A 92 -14.39 -9.61 10.15
CA ILE A 92 -14.43 -10.93 10.77
C ILE A 92 -13.83 -10.84 12.16
N TYR A 93 -14.58 -11.34 13.13
CA TYR A 93 -14.15 -11.48 14.52
C TYR A 93 -14.06 -12.96 14.88
N CYS A 94 -13.15 -13.30 15.77
CA CYS A 94 -13.01 -14.68 16.24
C CYS A 94 -14.21 -15.08 17.09
N GLN A 95 -14.98 -16.06 16.62
CA GLN A 95 -16.15 -16.60 17.33
C GLN A 95 -15.82 -17.80 18.22
N HIS A 96 -14.52 -18.09 18.44
CA HIS A 96 -14.12 -19.19 19.32
C HIS A 96 -14.45 -18.84 20.76
N ARG A 97 -15.18 -19.71 21.46
CA ARG A 97 -15.51 -19.53 22.88
C ARG A 97 -14.32 -19.95 23.72
N ASN A 98 -13.92 -19.08 24.65
CA ASN A 98 -12.94 -19.48 25.65
C ASN A 98 -13.61 -20.45 26.64
N THR A 99 -13.00 -21.61 26.87
CA THR A 99 -13.57 -22.67 27.71
C THR A 99 -13.84 -22.21 29.14
N ASP A 100 -13.07 -21.23 29.61
CA ASP A 100 -13.04 -20.86 31.02
C ASP A 100 -14.11 -19.81 31.37
N GLN A 101 -14.54 -19.01 30.39
CA GLN A 101 -15.47 -17.88 30.60
C GLN A 101 -16.78 -18.02 29.82
N GLY A 102 -16.84 -18.93 28.84
CA GLY A 102 -18.00 -19.07 27.94
C GLY A 102 -18.18 -17.91 26.95
N GLU A 103 -17.39 -16.84 27.08
CA GLU A 103 -17.38 -15.68 26.19
C GLU A 103 -16.62 -15.97 24.88
N CYS A 104 -17.08 -15.37 23.78
CA CYS A 104 -16.36 -15.42 22.50
C CYS A 104 -15.10 -14.54 22.58
N CYS A 105 -14.01 -14.99 21.95
CA CYS A 105 -12.75 -14.26 21.88
C CYS A 105 -12.91 -12.84 21.28
N ASN A 106 -13.76 -12.68 20.26
CA ASN A 106 -14.08 -11.39 19.61
C ASN A 106 -12.87 -10.61 19.07
N ARG A 107 -11.71 -11.25 18.92
CA ARG A 107 -10.53 -10.61 18.32
C ARG A 107 -10.77 -10.38 16.83
N PHE A 108 -10.52 -9.17 16.35
CA PHE A 108 -10.57 -8.85 14.92
C PHE A 108 -9.53 -9.67 14.14
N LEU A 109 -9.99 -10.39 13.12
CA LEU A 109 -9.17 -11.28 12.27
C LEU A 109 -8.92 -10.68 10.87
N GLY A 110 -9.44 -9.49 10.60
CA GLY A 110 -9.37 -8.83 9.30
C GLY A 110 -10.68 -8.88 8.53
N GLY A 111 -10.59 -8.68 7.21
CA GLY A 111 -11.75 -8.62 6.32
C GLY A 111 -12.17 -9.96 5.73
N ARG A 112 -13.46 -10.02 5.40
CA ARG A 112 -14.09 -11.08 4.62
C ARG A 112 -13.41 -11.22 3.27
N ILE A 113 -13.01 -12.45 2.92
CA ILE A 113 -12.48 -12.77 1.59
C ILE A 113 -13.62 -13.33 0.75
N GLN A 114 -13.82 -12.79 -0.46
CA GLN A 114 -14.88 -13.25 -1.40
C GLN A 114 -14.50 -14.49 -2.23
N SER A 115 -13.28 -15.02 -2.05
CA SER A 115 -12.78 -16.15 -2.84
C SER A 115 -13.48 -17.44 -2.41
N GLY A 116 -13.91 -18.24 -3.38
CA GLY A 116 -14.63 -19.51 -3.16
C GLY A 116 -13.83 -20.60 -2.44
N ASN A 117 -12.53 -20.38 -2.19
CA ASN A 117 -11.74 -21.23 -1.32
C ASN A 117 -11.82 -20.72 0.12
N VAL A 118 -12.46 -21.49 0.99
CA VAL A 118 -12.55 -21.22 2.43
C VAL A 118 -11.14 -21.15 3.02
N MET A 119 -10.65 -19.94 3.26
CA MET A 119 -9.43 -19.73 4.02
C MET A 119 -9.77 -19.74 5.52
N MET A 120 -9.13 -20.64 6.25
CA MET A 120 -9.18 -20.66 7.71
C MET A 120 -8.15 -19.68 8.25
N GLN A 121 -8.54 -18.85 9.22
CA GLN A 121 -7.62 -17.99 9.96
C GLN A 121 -7.49 -18.50 11.38
N ARG A 122 -6.25 -18.71 11.83
CA ARG A 122 -5.96 -18.95 13.24
C ARG A 122 -5.96 -17.62 13.99
N CYS A 123 -6.72 -17.52 15.07
CA CYS A 123 -6.68 -16.39 15.98
C CYS A 123 -5.35 -16.39 16.74
N MET A 124 -4.67 -15.25 16.83
CA MET A 124 -3.39 -15.15 17.54
C MET A 124 -3.54 -15.14 19.06
N GLU A 125 -4.76 -14.93 19.58
CA GLU A 125 -5.04 -14.78 21.02
C GLU A 125 -5.57 -16.07 21.64
N CYS A 126 -6.59 -16.69 21.05
CA CYS A 126 -7.14 -17.95 21.54
C CYS A 126 -6.70 -19.19 20.74
N HIS A 127 -5.91 -19.03 19.67
CA HIS A 127 -5.50 -20.10 18.75
C HIS A 127 -6.63 -20.85 18.02
N GLY A 128 -7.89 -20.47 18.25
CA GLY A 128 -9.05 -21.01 17.56
C GLY A 128 -9.02 -20.71 16.05
N LEU A 129 -9.55 -21.64 15.26
CA LEU A 129 -9.73 -21.45 13.82
C LEU A 129 -11.07 -20.77 13.54
N SER A 130 -11.08 -19.81 12.62
CA SER A 130 -12.31 -19.17 12.15
C SER A 130 -12.32 -19.10 10.63
N CYS A 131 -13.50 -19.28 10.05
CA CYS A 131 -13.69 -19.13 8.61
C CYS A 131 -13.56 -17.65 8.21
N ARG A 132 -12.70 -17.31 7.25
CA ARG A 132 -12.54 -15.92 6.79
C ARG A 132 -13.70 -15.39 5.94
N GLN A 133 -14.66 -16.23 5.57
CA GLN A 133 -15.80 -15.82 4.76
C GLN A 133 -17.04 -15.52 5.61
N CYS A 134 -17.38 -16.37 6.57
CA CYS A 134 -18.54 -16.21 7.43
C CYS A 134 -18.22 -15.82 8.88
N GLY A 135 -16.97 -15.99 9.32
CA GLY A 135 -16.53 -15.71 10.70
C GLY A 135 -16.83 -16.82 11.71
N ALA A 136 -17.51 -17.89 11.32
CA ALA A 136 -17.82 -19.00 12.20
C ALA A 136 -16.56 -19.67 12.75
N ALA A 137 -16.61 -20.06 14.02
CA ALA A 137 -15.57 -20.87 14.64
C ALA A 137 -15.55 -22.28 14.02
N ILE A 138 -14.34 -22.80 13.79
CA ILE A 138 -14.11 -24.15 13.27
C ILE A 138 -13.53 -24.97 14.42
N THR A 139 -14.29 -25.95 14.91
CA THR A 139 -13.91 -26.81 16.04
C THR A 139 -12.82 -27.81 15.66
N HIS A 140 -12.86 -28.35 14.44
CA HIS A 140 -11.91 -29.34 13.95
C HIS A 140 -11.33 -28.97 12.59
N ALA A 141 -10.01 -28.95 12.47
CA ALA A 141 -9.32 -28.62 11.22
C ALA A 141 -9.60 -29.60 10.07
N SER A 142 -10.08 -30.81 10.38
CA SER A 142 -10.42 -31.86 9.42
C SER A 142 -11.85 -31.75 8.87
N GLU A 143 -12.72 -30.97 9.49
CA GLU A 143 -14.11 -30.84 9.04
C GLU A 143 -14.20 -29.89 7.85
N GLN A 144 -14.86 -30.33 6.77
CA GLN A 144 -15.19 -29.48 5.64
C GLN A 144 -16.22 -28.44 6.09
N HIS A 145 -15.73 -27.28 6.52
CA HIS A 145 -16.58 -26.14 6.80
C HIS A 145 -17.23 -25.66 5.50
N THR A 146 -18.54 -25.83 5.39
CA THR A 146 -19.34 -25.23 4.32
C THR A 146 -19.91 -23.94 4.86
N CYS A 147 -19.48 -22.79 4.32
CA CYS A 147 -20.07 -21.50 4.62
C CYS A 147 -21.56 -21.56 4.28
N ARG A 148 -22.41 -21.70 5.29
CA ARG A 148 -23.83 -21.52 5.09
C ARG A 148 -24.02 -20.02 4.87
N ASN A 149 -24.64 -19.64 3.75
CA ASN A 149 -25.05 -18.25 3.50
C ASN A 149 -26.17 -17.91 4.49
N GLU A 150 -25.80 -17.71 5.75
CA GLU A 150 -26.69 -17.39 6.86
C GLU A 150 -27.11 -15.92 6.86
N ASP A 151 -26.90 -15.19 5.74
CA ASP A 151 -27.55 -13.89 5.48
C ASP A 151 -29.09 -13.95 5.58
N THR A 152 -29.67 -15.12 5.86
CA THR A 152 -31.10 -15.36 6.05
C THR A 152 -31.48 -15.90 7.44
N VAL A 153 -30.52 -16.14 8.36
CA VAL A 153 -30.87 -16.54 9.72
C VAL A 153 -31.33 -15.28 10.45
N ASN A 154 -32.64 -15.10 10.49
CA ASN A 154 -33.41 -14.12 11.26
C ASN A 154 -33.06 -14.14 12.77
N GLU A 155 -31.84 -13.78 13.17
CA GLU A 155 -31.69 -13.03 14.40
C GLU A 155 -32.50 -11.75 14.16
N GLY A 156 -33.67 -11.68 14.78
CA GLY A 156 -34.74 -10.75 14.41
C GLY A 156 -34.18 -9.38 14.11
N ASP A 157 -34.36 -8.93 12.85
CA ASP A 157 -33.87 -7.64 12.37
C ASP A 157 -34.10 -6.59 13.48
N PRO A 158 -33.04 -5.96 14.03
CA PRO A 158 -33.21 -4.99 15.11
C PRO A 158 -34.07 -3.79 14.68
N LEU A 159 -34.28 -3.63 13.36
CA LEU A 159 -35.13 -2.63 12.75
C LEU A 159 -36.57 -3.13 12.53
N ARG A 160 -36.90 -4.36 12.94
CA ARG A 160 -38.24 -4.93 12.81
C ARG A 160 -39.24 -4.11 13.61
N GLY A 161 -40.22 -3.55 12.91
CA GLY A 161 -41.25 -2.69 13.49
C GLY A 161 -40.90 -1.20 13.48
N LEU A 162 -39.67 -0.83 13.10
CA LEU A 162 -39.30 0.55 12.85
C LEU A 162 -39.65 0.93 11.40
N LYS A 163 -40.03 2.19 11.18
CA LYS A 163 -40.39 2.72 9.86
C LYS A 163 -39.23 3.48 9.25
N ARG A 164 -38.77 3.03 8.07
CA ARG A 164 -37.68 3.68 7.33
C ARG A 164 -38.08 5.09 6.89
N GLY A 165 -37.17 6.05 7.04
CA GLY A 165 -37.40 7.48 6.81
C GLY A 165 -38.13 8.21 7.93
N GLU A 166 -38.47 7.51 9.02
CA GLU A 166 -39.11 8.07 10.21
C GLU A 166 -38.37 7.69 11.50
N ASP A 167 -38.22 6.40 11.76
CA ASP A 167 -37.54 5.87 12.96
C ASP A 167 -36.06 5.56 12.68
N TYR A 168 -35.77 5.12 11.45
CA TYR A 168 -34.41 4.87 11.00
C TYR A 168 -34.22 5.19 9.51
N GLN A 169 -32.98 5.37 9.09
CA GLN A 169 -32.60 5.47 7.69
C GLN A 169 -31.29 4.73 7.44
N LEU A 170 -31.13 4.17 6.24
CA LEU A 170 -29.86 3.59 5.82
C LEU A 170 -29.05 4.64 5.06
N CYS A 171 -27.77 4.77 5.38
CA CYS A 171 -26.87 5.62 4.61
C CYS A 171 -26.79 5.12 3.15
N PRO A 172 -27.00 5.98 2.13
CA PRO A 172 -26.97 5.55 0.73
C PRO A 172 -25.58 5.07 0.24
N GLY A 173 -24.51 5.45 0.94
CA GLY A 173 -23.15 5.06 0.57
C GLY A 173 -22.70 3.70 1.12
N CYS A 174 -23.13 3.33 2.33
CA CYS A 174 -22.64 2.12 3.02
C CYS A 174 -23.73 1.25 3.67
N ASN A 175 -25.01 1.64 3.55
CA ASN A 175 -26.17 0.99 4.16
C ASN A 175 -26.15 0.88 5.70
N THR A 176 -25.28 1.63 6.39
CA THR A 176 -25.33 1.72 7.86
C THR A 176 -26.64 2.36 8.31
N GLY A 177 -27.32 1.75 9.28
CA GLY A 177 -28.53 2.27 9.89
C GLY A 177 -28.26 3.45 10.83
N TYR A 178 -29.06 4.50 10.71
CA TYR A 178 -29.09 5.68 11.57
C TYR A 178 -30.48 5.78 12.18
N GLY A 179 -30.57 6.09 13.47
CA GLY A 179 -31.79 6.61 14.10
C GLY A 179 -31.63 8.10 14.32
N GLN A 180 -32.69 8.89 14.10
CA GLN A 180 -32.69 10.32 14.37
C GLN A 180 -33.71 10.61 15.48
N TRP A 181 -33.23 11.08 16.63
CA TRP A 181 -34.05 11.24 17.82
C TRP A 181 -34.66 12.65 17.96
N ASP A 182 -34.05 13.67 17.37
CA ASP A 182 -34.59 15.00 17.04
C ASP A 182 -33.44 15.82 16.41
N GLY A 183 -33.70 16.67 15.40
CA GLY A 183 -32.67 17.57 14.85
C GLY A 183 -32.72 17.79 13.33
N CYS A 184 -31.55 18.08 12.76
CA CYS A 184 -31.36 18.34 11.33
C CYS A 184 -31.43 17.04 10.51
N ASN A 185 -32.25 17.03 9.46
CA ASN A 185 -32.39 15.91 8.54
C ASN A 185 -31.19 15.76 7.59
N ALA A 186 -30.22 16.68 7.61
CA ALA A 186 -28.92 16.52 6.95
C ALA A 186 -27.99 15.70 7.84
N VAL A 187 -27.98 14.38 7.65
CA VAL A 187 -27.18 13.46 8.47
C VAL A 187 -25.90 13.12 7.74
N ARG A 188 -24.76 13.26 8.43
CA ARG A 188 -23.47 12.79 7.93
C ARG A 188 -23.22 11.38 8.45
N CYS A 189 -22.95 10.45 7.54
CA CYS A 189 -22.52 9.12 7.90
C CYS A 189 -21.27 9.19 8.79
N THR A 190 -21.38 8.68 10.01
CA THR A 190 -20.30 8.58 11.00
C THR A 190 -19.27 7.52 10.64
N GLN A 191 -19.59 6.61 9.71
CA GLN A 191 -18.62 5.64 9.21
C GLN A 191 -17.46 6.35 8.52
N SER A 192 -16.25 6.10 9.02
CA SER A 192 -14.99 6.75 8.61
C SER A 192 -14.73 6.65 7.10
N HIS A 193 -15.03 5.50 6.50
CA HIS A 193 -14.83 5.22 5.08
C HIS A 193 -15.95 5.76 4.16
N CYS A 194 -17.10 6.15 4.72
CA CYS A 194 -18.26 6.57 3.92
C CYS A 194 -18.44 8.09 3.93
N ARG A 195 -18.61 8.69 5.11
CA ARG A 195 -18.79 10.14 5.32
C ARG A 195 -19.84 10.85 4.45
N THR A 196 -20.68 10.09 3.73
CA THR A 196 -21.74 10.62 2.88
C THR A 196 -22.68 11.48 3.72
N LEU A 197 -22.92 12.70 3.27
CA LEU A 197 -23.99 13.54 3.80
C LEU A 197 -25.27 13.18 3.04
N PHE A 198 -26.35 12.88 3.74
CA PHE A 198 -27.60 12.43 3.14
C PHE A 198 -28.81 12.96 3.91
N CYS A 199 -29.96 13.00 3.23
CA CYS A 199 -31.23 13.31 3.88
C CYS A 199 -31.74 12.09 4.64
N PHE A 200 -31.99 12.22 5.94
CA PHE A 200 -32.54 11.14 6.76
C PHE A 200 -33.92 10.67 6.27
N ILE A 201 -34.76 11.58 5.77
CA ILE A 201 -36.12 11.26 5.33
C ILE A 201 -36.10 10.39 4.07
N CYS A 202 -35.39 10.80 3.02
CA CYS A 202 -35.45 10.15 1.71
C CYS A 202 -34.21 9.33 1.33
N SER A 203 -33.16 9.32 2.15
CA SER A 203 -31.88 8.66 1.88
C SER A 203 -31.07 9.24 0.72
N GLU A 204 -31.48 10.37 0.13
CA GLU A 204 -30.75 10.98 -0.99
C GLU A 204 -29.44 11.59 -0.50
N ALA A 205 -28.33 11.31 -1.20
CA ALA A 205 -27.05 11.94 -0.94
C ALA A 205 -27.12 13.44 -1.28
N ILE A 206 -26.65 14.29 -0.37
CA ILE A 206 -26.67 15.75 -0.53
C ILE A 206 -25.23 16.28 -0.48
N ALA A 207 -24.94 17.30 -1.30
CA ALA A 207 -23.59 17.86 -1.39
C ALA A 207 -23.15 18.62 -0.12
N ASN A 208 -24.08 19.31 0.55
CA ASN A 208 -23.86 20.06 1.78
C ASN A 208 -25.19 20.28 2.53
N GLU A 209 -25.10 20.83 3.74
CA GLU A 209 -26.26 21.05 4.64
C GLU A 209 -27.21 22.15 4.14
N ASN A 210 -26.74 23.01 3.23
CA ASN A 210 -27.50 24.13 2.65
C ASN A 210 -27.92 23.83 1.20
N THR A 211 -28.00 22.56 0.83
CA THR A 211 -28.40 22.18 -0.52
C THR A 211 -29.82 22.64 -0.83
N GLY A 212 -30.10 22.78 -2.12
CA GLY A 212 -31.46 23.00 -2.62
C GLY A 212 -32.45 21.88 -2.26
N HIS A 213 -32.04 20.84 -1.52
CA HIS A 213 -32.87 19.73 -1.06
C HIS A 213 -33.86 20.15 0.04
N PHE A 214 -33.48 21.11 0.90
CA PHE A 214 -34.29 21.54 2.05
C PHE A 214 -35.07 22.84 1.84
N LYS A 215 -34.95 23.48 0.67
CA LYS A 215 -35.61 24.76 0.37
C LYS A 215 -37.14 24.66 0.42
N ALA A 216 -37.81 25.78 0.66
CA ALA A 216 -39.25 25.90 0.52
C ALA A 216 -39.75 25.29 -0.82
N GLY A 217 -40.80 24.46 -0.74
CA GLY A 217 -41.36 23.75 -1.90
C GLY A 217 -40.66 22.43 -2.27
N LYS A 218 -39.63 22.00 -1.53
CA LYS A 218 -39.00 20.69 -1.69
C LYS A 218 -39.67 19.63 -0.80
N PRO A 219 -39.54 18.33 -1.13
CA PRO A 219 -40.30 17.28 -0.45
C PRO A 219 -39.89 17.02 1.01
N CYS A 220 -38.69 17.46 1.41
CA CYS A 220 -38.10 17.17 2.71
C CYS A 220 -37.79 18.47 3.48
N PRO A 221 -38.31 18.66 4.70
CA PRO A 221 -37.92 19.75 5.57
C PRO A 221 -36.49 19.52 6.11
N LYS A 222 -35.81 20.59 6.54
CA LYS A 222 -34.50 20.50 7.21
C LYS A 222 -34.63 20.08 8.65
N TRP A 223 -35.68 20.55 9.34
CA TRP A 223 -35.94 20.22 10.73
C TRP A 223 -37.35 19.61 10.87
N GLY A 224 -37.47 18.59 11.72
CA GLY A 224 -38.74 17.89 11.98
C GLY A 224 -39.06 16.77 10.96
N LYS A 225 -40.12 16.02 11.25
CA LYS A 225 -40.59 14.91 10.40
C LYS A 225 -41.39 15.43 9.20
N ARG A 226 -41.41 14.65 8.11
CA ARG A 226 -42.20 14.98 6.92
C ARG A 226 -43.68 15.10 7.29
N GLY A 227 -44.28 16.26 7.04
CA GLY A 227 -45.69 16.53 7.33
C GLY A 227 -46.02 16.83 8.80
N ALA A 228 -45.02 16.89 9.68
CA ALA A 228 -45.24 17.37 11.04
C ALA A 228 -45.53 18.88 11.04
N LEU A 229 -46.35 19.34 12.00
CA LEU A 229 -46.68 20.76 12.14
C LEU A 229 -45.46 21.66 12.41
N ASN A 230 -44.38 21.08 12.94
CA ASN A 230 -43.10 21.72 13.20
C ASN A 230 -42.05 21.44 12.11
N ALA A 231 -42.46 21.00 10.91
CA ALA A 231 -41.57 20.85 9.77
C ALA A 231 -41.09 22.23 9.30
N ILE A 232 -39.78 22.48 9.36
CA ILE A 232 -39.17 23.75 8.95
C ILE A 232 -38.29 23.50 7.73
N HIS A 233 -38.53 24.27 6.67
CA HIS A 233 -37.73 24.28 5.45
C HIS A 233 -36.71 25.44 5.51
N ASP A 234 -35.64 25.36 4.70
CA ASP A 234 -34.72 26.48 4.49
C ASP A 234 -35.43 27.54 3.64
N ASP A 235 -36.31 28.30 4.29
CA ASP A 235 -37.17 29.31 3.67
C ASP A 235 -36.39 30.61 3.47
N GLY A 236 -35.23 30.54 2.83
CA GLY A 236 -34.54 31.71 2.29
C GLY A 236 -34.36 32.91 3.23
N ILE A 237 -34.30 32.72 4.56
CA ILE A 237 -33.92 33.78 5.48
C ILE A 237 -32.40 33.96 5.33
N HIS A 238 -31.95 34.70 4.31
CA HIS A 238 -30.66 35.41 4.22
C HIS A 238 -30.57 36.15 2.85
N GLN A 239 -31.23 37.30 2.73
CA GLN A 239 -30.52 38.47 2.16
C GLN A 239 -29.56 38.95 3.26
N PHE A 240 -28.37 39.46 2.90
CA PHE A 240 -27.20 39.73 3.77
C PHE A 240 -26.45 38.43 4.15
N VAL A 241 -25.17 38.17 3.82
CA VAL A 241 -23.99 38.97 3.41
C VAL A 241 -23.12 38.14 2.44
N ASP A 242 -22.40 38.80 1.53
CA ASP A 242 -21.54 38.21 0.49
C ASP A 242 -20.27 37.54 1.06
N VAL A 243 -20.17 36.21 0.95
CA VAL A 243 -19.09 35.36 1.51
C VAL A 243 -17.96 35.13 0.48
N GLU A 244 -18.07 35.71 -0.72
CA GLU A 244 -17.08 35.54 -1.80
C GLU A 244 -15.71 36.22 -1.53
N ALA A 245 -15.57 36.97 -0.42
CA ALA A 245 -14.32 37.65 -0.06
C ALA A 245 -13.32 36.82 0.78
N LEU A 246 -13.67 35.61 1.25
CA LEU A 246 -12.80 34.81 2.15
C LEU A 246 -12.01 33.67 1.47
N ALA A 247 -12.18 33.47 0.16
CA ALA A 247 -11.60 32.32 -0.56
C ALA A 247 -10.21 32.55 -1.19
N ALA A 248 -9.56 33.69 -0.95
CA ALA A 248 -8.27 34.01 -1.56
C ALA A 248 -7.12 34.03 -0.53
N ALA A 249 -6.57 32.85 -0.19
CA ALA A 249 -5.25 32.74 0.42
C ALA A 249 -4.50 31.49 -0.10
N PRO A 250 -3.18 31.57 -0.39
CA PRO A 250 -2.43 30.46 -0.99
C PRO A 250 -2.07 29.41 0.06
N ARG A 251 -2.28 28.12 -0.27
CA ARG A 251 -1.82 26.97 0.53
C ARG A 251 -0.29 26.83 0.43
N ALA A 252 0.40 27.01 1.56
CA ALA A 252 1.81 26.65 1.70
C ALA A 252 1.97 25.14 1.99
N GLN A 253 2.87 24.47 1.27
CA GLN A 253 3.33 23.10 1.53
C GLN A 253 4.31 23.12 2.72
N ARG A 254 4.15 22.22 3.71
CA ARG A 254 5.04 22.14 4.89
C ARG A 254 5.98 20.92 4.84
N PRO A 255 7.25 21.05 5.29
CA PRO A 255 8.23 19.97 5.44
C PRO A 255 8.33 19.40 6.89
N GLU A 256 7.27 19.47 7.70
CA GLU A 256 7.34 19.19 9.15
C GLU A 256 7.08 17.71 9.54
N ASP A 257 6.64 16.86 8.61
CA ASP A 257 6.28 15.46 8.88
C ASP A 257 7.51 14.52 9.00
N ASP A 258 8.65 14.91 8.42
CA ASP A 258 9.84 14.04 8.32
C ASP A 258 10.72 14.06 9.58
N GLU A 259 10.69 15.15 10.36
CA GLU A 259 11.42 15.22 11.63
C GLU A 259 10.73 14.40 12.73
N ALA A 260 9.40 14.26 12.67
CA ALA A 260 8.63 13.42 13.58
C ALA A 260 8.90 11.93 13.33
N VAL A 261 8.92 11.51 12.06
CA VAL A 261 9.24 10.14 11.65
C VAL A 261 10.69 9.77 12.02
N SER A 262 11.66 10.65 11.75
CA SER A 262 13.08 10.45 12.09
C SER A 262 13.31 10.31 13.61
N ARG A 263 12.58 11.08 14.43
CA ARG A 263 12.63 10.98 15.90
C ARG A 263 11.95 9.72 16.44
N LEU A 264 10.82 9.31 15.86
CA LEU A 264 10.12 8.07 16.24
C LEU A 264 10.98 6.81 15.98
N LEU A 265 11.76 6.82 14.91
CA LEU A 265 12.73 5.78 14.57
C LEU A 265 13.91 5.71 15.54
N THR A 266 14.41 6.86 16.02
CA THR A 266 15.50 6.92 16.98
C THR A 266 15.09 6.29 18.32
N VAL A 267 13.96 6.72 18.89
CA VAL A 267 13.44 6.20 20.17
C VAL A 267 13.12 4.71 20.10
N THR A 268 12.56 4.24 18.98
CA THR A 268 12.22 2.80 18.85
C THR A 268 13.45 1.91 18.74
N LEU A 269 14.51 2.38 18.06
CA LEU A 269 15.74 1.60 17.91
C LEU A 269 16.56 1.58 19.21
N GLU A 270 16.42 2.58 20.08
CA GLU A 270 16.93 2.55 21.45
C GLU A 270 16.19 1.54 22.33
N VAL A 271 14.85 1.43 22.21
CA VAL A 271 14.06 0.41 22.92
C VAL A 271 14.47 -1.00 22.48
N MET A 272 14.62 -1.23 21.17
CA MET A 272 15.11 -2.51 20.65
C MET A 272 16.56 -2.82 21.08
N HIS A 273 17.38 -1.79 21.29
CA HIS A 273 18.76 -1.95 21.78
C HIS A 273 18.82 -2.33 23.25
N ILE A 274 17.96 -1.74 24.09
CA ILE A 274 17.82 -2.06 25.51
C ILE A 274 17.33 -3.50 25.70
N ASP A 275 16.34 -3.93 24.90
CA ASP A 275 15.82 -5.30 24.99
C ASP A 275 16.81 -6.33 24.44
N ALA A 276 17.56 -6.01 23.36
CA ALA A 276 18.62 -6.88 22.84
C ALA A 276 19.78 -7.08 23.83
N HIS A 277 20.13 -6.07 24.63
CA HIS A 277 21.13 -6.21 25.69
C HIS A 277 20.63 -7.04 26.86
N ARG A 278 19.34 -6.95 27.21
CA ARG A 278 18.72 -7.83 28.22
C ARG A 278 18.66 -9.29 27.79
N MET A 279 18.61 -9.55 26.47
CA MET A 279 18.57 -10.90 25.91
C MET A 279 19.96 -11.58 25.79
N SER A 280 21.06 -10.84 25.77
CA SER A 280 22.40 -11.44 25.58
C SER A 280 22.97 -12.19 26.78
N ASP A 281 22.35 -12.06 27.95
CA ASP A 281 22.82 -12.65 29.21
C ASP A 281 22.35 -14.10 29.44
N ALA A 282 21.48 -14.65 28.58
CA ALA A 282 21.01 -16.03 28.67
C ALA A 282 21.75 -16.95 27.65
N ASN A 283 22.37 -18.01 28.16
CA ASN A 283 23.38 -18.80 27.45
C ASN A 283 22.86 -19.61 26.23
N THR A 284 23.71 -19.68 25.20
CA THR A 284 23.84 -20.67 24.09
C THR A 284 22.68 -21.07 23.16
N ARG A 285 21.43 -20.60 23.29
CA ARG A 285 20.39 -20.94 22.29
C ARG A 285 20.20 -19.99 21.11
N ASP A 286 20.96 -18.89 21.04
CA ASP A 286 20.54 -17.78 20.20
C ASP A 286 21.54 -17.37 19.10
N VAL A 287 21.94 -18.28 18.20
CA VAL A 287 22.71 -17.85 17.02
C VAL A 287 21.78 -17.28 15.94
N HIS A 288 20.59 -17.87 15.78
CA HIS A 288 19.62 -17.48 14.77
C HIS A 288 18.86 -16.20 15.13
N ALA A 289 18.38 -16.01 16.37
CA ALA A 289 17.74 -14.75 16.74
C ALA A 289 18.78 -13.63 16.89
N ARG A 290 20.03 -13.88 17.32
CA ARG A 290 21.11 -12.86 17.19
C ARG A 290 21.45 -12.50 15.74
N ALA A 291 21.46 -13.46 14.81
CA ALA A 291 21.65 -13.18 13.38
C ALA A 291 20.48 -12.38 12.81
N PHE A 292 19.25 -12.74 13.18
CA PHE A 292 18.03 -12.05 12.77
C PHE A 292 17.91 -10.65 13.39
N LEU A 293 18.22 -10.47 14.67
CA LEU A 293 18.25 -9.17 15.34
C LEU A 293 19.32 -8.26 14.73
N ARG A 294 20.49 -8.80 14.35
CA ARG A 294 21.49 -8.05 13.57
C ARG A 294 20.94 -7.62 12.21
N LEU A 295 20.21 -8.50 11.53
CA LEU A 295 19.57 -8.19 10.25
C LEU A 295 18.53 -7.07 10.43
N VAL A 296 17.61 -7.20 11.39
CA VAL A 296 16.58 -6.19 11.71
C VAL A 296 17.23 -4.85 12.11
N HIS A 297 18.32 -4.87 12.88
CA HIS A 297 19.06 -3.67 13.24
C HIS A 297 19.74 -3.01 12.03
N GLN A 298 20.40 -3.80 11.18
CA GLN A 298 21.01 -3.31 9.94
C GLN A 298 19.95 -2.68 9.02
N LEU A 299 18.77 -3.29 8.92
CA LEU A 299 17.65 -2.80 8.13
C LEU A 299 17.03 -1.55 8.74
N GLY A 300 16.88 -1.49 10.07
CA GLY A 300 16.44 -0.29 10.77
C GLY A 300 17.40 0.89 10.58
N SER A 301 18.71 0.62 10.59
CA SER A 301 19.74 1.62 10.29
C SER A 301 19.67 2.08 8.84
N ALA A 302 19.59 1.15 7.89
CA ALA A 302 19.43 1.47 6.48
C ALA A 302 18.17 2.33 6.26
N LEU A 303 17.02 1.93 6.82
CA LEU A 303 15.77 2.69 6.71
C LEU A 303 15.90 4.12 7.27
N ARG A 304 16.63 4.33 8.37
CA ARG A 304 16.92 5.67 8.91
C ARG A 304 17.76 6.52 7.95
N ASP A 305 18.83 5.96 7.44
CA ASP A 305 19.70 6.65 6.48
C ASP A 305 18.94 6.93 5.18
N HIS A 306 18.01 6.06 4.79
CA HIS A 306 17.17 6.23 3.63
C HIS A 306 16.10 7.31 3.84
N LEU A 307 15.45 7.36 5.01
CA LEU A 307 14.49 8.42 5.33
C LEU A 307 15.15 9.81 5.36
N ARG A 308 16.38 9.92 5.88
CA ARG A 308 17.15 11.18 5.85
C ARG A 308 17.48 11.67 4.44
N ASN A 309 17.54 10.76 3.48
CA ASN A 309 17.86 11.07 2.09
C ASN A 309 16.62 11.04 1.18
N PHE A 310 15.42 10.85 1.74
CA PHE A 310 14.19 10.70 0.97
C PHE A 310 13.87 11.98 0.17
N ASP A 311 14.00 13.15 0.79
CA ASP A 311 13.77 14.44 0.12
C ASP A 311 14.83 14.79 -0.91
N ALA A 312 16.05 14.24 -0.74
CA ALA A 312 17.13 14.40 -1.69
C ALA A 312 16.91 13.58 -2.98
N LEU A 313 15.88 12.73 -3.05
CA LEU A 313 15.46 12.06 -4.27
C LEU A 313 14.80 13.07 -5.21
N THR A 314 15.60 13.58 -6.14
CA THR A 314 15.18 14.45 -7.23
C THR A 314 15.05 13.72 -8.56
N ASN A 315 15.64 12.52 -8.67
CA ASN A 315 15.61 11.71 -9.88
C ASN A 315 14.66 10.51 -9.69
N PRO A 316 13.58 10.40 -10.49
CA PRO A 316 12.60 9.32 -10.33
C PRO A 316 13.18 7.94 -10.63
N SER A 317 14.18 7.83 -11.51
CA SER A 317 14.86 6.56 -11.78
C SER A 317 15.68 6.08 -10.59
N HIS A 318 16.34 6.98 -9.87
CA HIS A 318 17.02 6.64 -8.61
C HIS A 318 16.03 6.19 -7.53
N ALA A 319 14.90 6.89 -7.41
CA ALA A 319 13.85 6.53 -6.46
C ALA A 319 13.23 5.14 -6.77
N GLU A 320 12.99 4.81 -8.05
CA GLU A 320 12.54 3.47 -8.47
C GLU A 320 13.54 2.36 -8.13
N ILE A 321 14.84 2.59 -8.36
CA ILE A 321 15.89 1.62 -8.01
C ILE A 321 15.90 1.36 -6.51
N TRP A 322 15.72 2.42 -5.74
CA TRP A 322 15.62 2.35 -4.29
C TRP A 322 14.42 1.53 -3.85
N ARG A 323 13.25 1.82 -4.42
CA ARG A 323 12.02 1.05 -4.14
C ARG A 323 12.22 -0.42 -4.44
N ASP A 324 12.74 -0.76 -5.62
CA ASP A 324 12.94 -2.14 -6.04
C ASP A 324 13.93 -2.86 -5.10
N SER A 325 14.98 -2.17 -4.63
CA SER A 325 15.91 -2.72 -3.63
C SER A 325 15.22 -3.01 -2.29
N HIS A 326 14.34 -2.11 -1.84
CA HIS A 326 13.61 -2.28 -0.59
C HIS A 326 12.58 -3.41 -0.68
N VAL A 327 11.82 -3.49 -1.78
CA VAL A 327 10.90 -4.62 -2.02
C VAL A 327 11.65 -5.95 -2.01
N HIS A 328 12.84 -6.01 -2.63
CA HIS A 328 13.67 -7.20 -2.61
C HIS A 328 14.19 -7.55 -1.21
N GLN A 329 14.61 -6.55 -0.43
CA GLN A 329 14.99 -6.74 0.98
C GLN A 329 13.84 -7.31 1.80
N GLN A 330 12.61 -6.81 1.60
CA GLN A 330 11.43 -7.32 2.27
C GLN A 330 11.17 -8.79 1.95
N GLN A 331 11.20 -9.16 0.66
CA GLN A 331 11.04 -10.54 0.24
C GLN A 331 12.12 -11.45 0.84
N TYR A 332 13.38 -10.97 0.93
CA TYR A 332 14.46 -11.72 1.55
C TYR A 332 14.19 -11.99 3.03
N ILE A 333 13.80 -10.96 3.80
CA ILE A 333 13.51 -11.09 5.24
C ILE A 333 12.30 -11.99 5.47
N GLU A 334 11.25 -11.85 4.66
CA GLU A 334 10.07 -12.69 4.75
C GLU A 334 10.40 -14.15 4.48
N THR A 335 11.24 -14.43 3.48
CA THR A 335 11.70 -15.79 3.18
C THR A 335 12.52 -16.36 4.34
N GLN A 336 13.44 -15.58 4.91
CA GLN A 336 14.24 -16.00 6.07
C GLN A 336 13.38 -16.18 7.34
N ALA A 337 12.29 -15.41 7.48
CA ALA A 337 11.38 -15.52 8.60
C ALA A 337 10.44 -16.74 8.48
N LEU A 338 10.11 -17.18 7.27
CA LEU A 338 9.33 -18.41 7.02
C LEU A 338 10.08 -19.68 7.42
N ASP A 339 11.42 -19.65 7.43
CA ASP A 339 12.26 -20.77 7.87
C ASP A 339 12.36 -20.87 9.41
N LEU A 340 11.78 -19.91 10.15
CA LEU A 340 11.75 -19.96 11.61
C LEU A 340 10.57 -20.83 12.09
N ASP A 341 10.86 -21.83 12.92
CA ASP A 341 9.86 -22.67 13.58
C ASP A 341 8.99 -21.81 14.52
N PRO A 342 7.70 -21.57 14.21
CA PRO A 342 6.85 -20.65 14.96
C PRO A 342 6.66 -21.03 16.43
N ASP A 343 6.81 -22.31 16.77
CA ASP A 343 6.71 -22.80 18.16
C ASP A 343 8.00 -22.54 18.96
N ARG A 344 9.07 -22.10 18.30
CA ARG A 344 10.38 -21.78 18.89
C ARG A 344 10.76 -20.31 18.78
N VAL A 345 9.95 -19.49 18.12
CA VAL A 345 10.20 -18.05 17.97
C VAL A 345 9.64 -17.31 19.18
N ASP A 346 10.47 -16.45 19.78
CA ASP A 346 10.04 -15.54 20.84
C ASP A 346 8.85 -14.68 20.35
N PRO A 347 7.72 -14.62 21.08
CA PRO A 347 6.57 -13.79 20.71
C PRO A 347 6.91 -12.32 20.46
N ASN A 348 7.89 -11.75 21.17
CA ASN A 348 8.34 -10.38 20.97
C ASN A 348 9.02 -10.20 19.61
N LEU A 349 9.68 -11.25 19.10
CA LEU A 349 10.29 -11.23 17.77
C LEU A 349 9.23 -11.18 16.67
N VAL A 350 8.12 -11.90 16.86
CA VAL A 350 6.96 -11.86 15.94
C VAL A 350 6.38 -10.45 15.90
N VAL A 351 6.15 -9.84 17.07
CA VAL A 351 5.66 -8.46 17.17
C VAL A 351 6.63 -7.48 16.50
N ALA A 352 7.95 -7.62 16.73
CA ALA A 352 8.96 -6.78 16.12
C ALA A 352 8.98 -6.92 14.58
N LEU A 353 8.84 -8.14 14.06
CA LEU A 353 8.77 -8.39 12.61
C LEU A 353 7.51 -7.79 11.99
N ASP A 354 6.35 -7.91 12.64
CA ASP A 354 5.10 -7.32 12.15
C ASP A 354 5.15 -5.79 12.17
N LEU A 355 5.73 -5.19 13.20
CA LEU A 355 5.99 -3.75 13.25
C LEU A 355 6.93 -3.31 12.12
N TRP A 356 8.00 -4.07 11.87
CA TRP A 356 8.91 -3.81 10.76
C TRP A 356 8.18 -3.91 9.40
N ARG A 357 7.36 -4.94 9.16
CA ARG A 357 6.56 -5.12 7.93
C ARG A 357 5.62 -3.95 7.67
N ILE A 358 4.90 -3.51 8.71
CA ILE A 358 3.97 -2.37 8.60
C ILE A 358 4.75 -1.11 8.22
N ARG A 359 5.85 -0.81 8.92
CA ARG A 359 6.68 0.38 8.67
C ARG A 359 7.33 0.36 7.29
N HIS A 360 7.87 -0.78 6.88
CA HIS A 360 8.50 -0.94 5.58
C HIS A 360 7.49 -0.74 4.44
N ARG A 361 6.27 -1.26 4.57
CA ARG A 361 5.19 -1.01 3.62
C ARG A 361 4.81 0.47 3.53
N ILE A 362 4.61 1.15 4.66
CA ILE A 362 4.33 2.60 4.67
C ILE A 362 5.45 3.39 3.96
N PHE A 363 6.71 3.02 4.19
CA PHE A 363 7.84 3.63 3.50
C PHE A 363 7.81 3.39 1.99
N ILE A 364 7.55 2.16 1.54
CA ILE A 364 7.38 1.84 0.11
C ILE A 364 6.24 2.65 -0.51
N ASP A 365 5.11 2.79 0.19
CA ASP A 365 3.95 3.56 -0.29
C ASP A 365 4.30 5.05 -0.44
N ARG A 366 5.00 5.63 0.53
CA ARG A 366 5.52 7.01 0.43
C ARG A 366 6.49 7.16 -0.75
N LEU A 367 7.40 6.21 -0.93
CA LEU A 367 8.36 6.22 -2.02
C LEU A 367 7.66 6.12 -3.39
N ASN A 368 6.63 5.29 -3.51
CA ASN A 368 5.79 5.23 -4.70
C ASN A 368 5.10 6.57 -4.99
N ALA A 369 4.50 7.20 -3.99
CA ALA A 369 3.87 8.51 -4.15
C ALA A 369 4.89 9.58 -4.61
N ARG A 370 6.09 9.58 -4.03
CA ARG A 370 7.18 10.48 -4.45
C ARG A 370 7.67 10.19 -5.88
N ILE A 371 7.81 8.92 -6.26
CA ILE A 371 8.17 8.51 -7.63
C ILE A 371 7.15 9.06 -8.62
N GLU A 372 5.85 8.94 -8.34
CA GLU A 372 4.81 9.44 -9.25
C GLU A 372 4.85 10.97 -9.36
N LEU A 373 5.02 11.70 -8.25
CA LEU A 373 5.21 13.15 -8.26
C LEU A 373 6.44 13.58 -9.07
N LEU A 374 7.58 12.92 -8.89
CA LEU A 374 8.79 13.20 -9.66
C LEU A 374 8.57 12.92 -11.15
N TRP A 375 7.83 11.87 -11.49
CA TRP A 375 7.47 11.57 -12.88
C TRP A 375 6.49 12.56 -13.48
N GLU A 376 5.59 13.15 -12.69
CA GLU A 376 4.67 14.21 -13.15
C GLU A 376 5.40 15.53 -13.42
N GLN A 377 6.48 15.80 -12.69
CA GLN A 377 7.30 17.00 -12.85
C GLN A 377 8.29 16.92 -14.02
N MET A 378 8.52 15.74 -14.60
CA MET A 378 9.41 15.58 -15.74
C MET A 378 8.73 15.98 -17.05
N PRO A 379 9.34 16.87 -17.85
CA PRO A 379 8.86 17.15 -19.20
C PRO A 379 9.06 15.90 -20.06
N LEU A 380 7.96 15.23 -20.41
CA LEU A 380 7.98 14.11 -21.35
C LEU A 380 8.01 14.67 -22.78
N GLU A 381 8.91 14.15 -23.62
CA GLU A 381 8.82 14.43 -25.05
C GLU A 381 7.53 13.83 -25.63
N PRO A 382 6.78 14.55 -26.49
CA PRO A 382 5.41 14.20 -26.89
C PRO A 382 5.20 12.81 -27.53
N HIS A 383 6.29 12.12 -27.89
CA HIS A 383 6.25 10.87 -28.66
C HIS A 383 6.73 9.64 -27.88
N LEU A 384 7.16 9.80 -26.61
CA LEU A 384 7.58 8.68 -25.77
C LEU A 384 6.50 8.34 -24.74
N ASP A 385 5.99 7.11 -24.79
CA ASP A 385 5.15 6.58 -23.71
C ASP A 385 5.94 6.58 -22.40
N ARG A 386 5.24 6.93 -21.31
CA ARG A 386 5.79 7.08 -19.95
C ARG A 386 6.49 5.80 -19.48
N GLN A 387 6.02 4.62 -19.89
CA GLN A 387 6.71 3.35 -19.59
C GLN A 387 8.01 3.16 -20.37
N ALA A 388 8.04 3.55 -21.65
CA ALA A 388 9.24 3.48 -22.48
C ALA A 388 10.31 4.46 -21.97
N TYR A 389 9.90 5.67 -21.60
CA TYR A 389 10.79 6.66 -21.01
C TYR A 389 11.34 6.22 -19.63
N ARG A 390 10.48 5.64 -18.77
CA ARG A 390 10.88 5.01 -17.49
C ARG A 390 11.96 3.94 -17.68
N PHE A 391 11.85 3.12 -18.72
CA PHE A 391 12.82 2.06 -19.01
C PHE A 391 14.16 2.61 -19.51
N LEU A 392 14.13 3.60 -20.42
CA LEU A 392 15.33 4.18 -21.04
C LEU A 392 16.21 4.98 -20.06
N GLN A 393 15.63 5.56 -19.01
CA GLN A 393 16.38 6.33 -18.00
C GLN A 393 17.09 5.47 -16.94
N ARG A 394 16.84 4.14 -16.91
CA ARG A 394 17.55 3.25 -15.99
C ARG A 394 19.04 3.16 -16.37
N PRO A 395 19.97 3.12 -15.40
CA PRO A 395 21.38 2.89 -15.70
C PRO A 395 21.58 1.62 -16.53
N PRO A 396 22.53 1.57 -17.48
CA PRO A 396 22.77 0.41 -18.35
C PRO A 396 22.92 -0.93 -17.61
N ARG A 397 23.53 -0.90 -16.41
CA ARG A 397 23.67 -2.08 -15.54
C ARG A 397 22.33 -2.59 -15.00
N LEU A 398 21.35 -1.71 -14.82
CA LEU A 398 20.03 -2.02 -14.25
C LEU A 398 18.98 -2.32 -15.31
N GLN A 399 19.05 -1.69 -16.49
CA GLN A 399 18.35 -2.19 -17.68
C GLN A 399 18.72 -3.65 -17.93
N ARG A 400 20.01 -3.95 -17.75
CA ARG A 400 20.56 -5.30 -17.87
C ARG A 400 20.00 -6.27 -16.84
N VAL A 401 20.03 -5.92 -15.55
CA VAL A 401 19.46 -6.76 -14.48
C VAL A 401 17.95 -6.94 -14.66
N TYR A 402 17.21 -5.89 -15.00
CA TYR A 402 15.75 -5.95 -15.19
C TYR A 402 15.35 -6.92 -16.32
N LEU A 403 16.03 -6.87 -17.46
CA LEU A 403 15.77 -7.77 -18.58
C LEU A 403 16.20 -9.21 -18.26
N GLU A 404 17.36 -9.40 -17.62
CA GLU A 404 17.83 -10.71 -17.18
C GLU A 404 16.83 -11.37 -16.22
N THR A 405 16.40 -10.64 -15.19
CA THR A 405 15.51 -11.11 -14.14
C THR A 405 14.10 -11.43 -14.68
N ARG A 406 13.54 -10.57 -15.54
CA ARG A 406 12.19 -10.78 -16.10
C ARG A 406 12.12 -11.96 -17.06
N VAL A 407 13.16 -12.20 -17.86
CA VAL A 407 13.25 -13.37 -18.76
C VAL A 407 13.47 -14.65 -17.94
N ILE A 408 14.33 -14.60 -16.92
CA ILE A 408 14.60 -15.76 -16.04
C ILE A 408 13.34 -16.19 -15.29
N TYR A 409 12.59 -15.25 -14.67
CA TYR A 409 11.38 -15.61 -13.92
C TYR A 409 10.25 -16.12 -14.80
N ARG A 410 10.01 -15.52 -15.98
CA ARG A 410 9.01 -16.06 -16.91
C ARG A 410 9.37 -17.44 -17.46
N VAL A 411 10.65 -17.75 -17.62
CA VAL A 411 11.08 -19.09 -18.02
C VAL A 411 10.94 -20.08 -16.86
N LEU A 412 11.18 -19.65 -15.61
CA LEU A 412 10.98 -20.46 -14.41
C LEU A 412 9.49 -20.82 -14.18
N ASP A 413 8.58 -19.89 -14.44
CA ASP A 413 7.12 -20.11 -14.29
C ASP A 413 6.56 -21.13 -15.30
N LEU A 414 7.26 -21.36 -16.41
CA LEU A 414 6.86 -22.30 -17.46
C LEU A 414 7.43 -23.72 -17.27
N ILE A 415 8.26 -23.93 -16.24
CA ILE A 415 8.95 -25.21 -16.04
C ILE A 415 8.36 -25.94 -14.83
N PRO A 416 7.89 -27.19 -14.99
CA PRO A 416 7.45 -28.04 -13.88
C PRO A 416 8.50 -28.21 -12.78
N ALA A 417 8.05 -28.25 -11.52
CA ALA A 417 8.91 -28.19 -10.34
C ALA A 417 9.90 -29.36 -10.21
N ASP A 418 9.60 -30.52 -10.81
CA ASP A 418 10.43 -31.73 -10.82
C ASP A 418 11.65 -31.63 -11.75
N ARG A 419 11.70 -30.64 -12.64
CA ARG A 419 12.82 -30.43 -13.59
C ARG A 419 13.70 -29.21 -13.27
N ARG A 420 13.60 -28.67 -12.05
CA ARG A 420 14.27 -27.44 -11.61
C ARG A 420 15.80 -27.47 -11.76
N THR A 421 16.45 -28.62 -11.54
CA THR A 421 17.91 -28.76 -11.64
C THR A 421 18.43 -28.65 -13.09
N LEU A 422 17.65 -29.15 -14.06
CA LEU A 422 17.95 -28.97 -15.48
C LEU A 422 17.68 -27.52 -15.89
N ALA A 423 16.58 -26.94 -15.41
CA ALA A 423 16.22 -25.54 -15.61
C ALA A 423 17.28 -24.57 -15.10
N GLU A 424 17.86 -24.81 -13.92
CA GLU A 424 18.94 -23.97 -13.37
C GLU A 424 20.20 -23.97 -14.24
N LYS A 425 20.61 -25.14 -14.77
CA LYS A 425 21.77 -25.22 -15.68
C LYS A 425 21.50 -24.45 -16.97
N LEU A 426 20.27 -24.50 -17.47
CA LEU A 426 19.81 -23.80 -18.66
C LEU A 426 19.72 -22.29 -18.43
N LEU A 427 19.17 -21.85 -17.30
CA LEU A 427 19.07 -20.45 -16.91
C LEU A 427 20.45 -19.81 -16.71
N ARG A 428 21.43 -20.54 -16.16
CA ARG A 428 22.82 -20.08 -16.07
C ARG A 428 23.47 -19.87 -17.44
N ARG A 429 23.03 -20.60 -18.48
CA ARG A 429 23.51 -20.43 -19.87
C ARG A 429 22.75 -19.32 -20.59
N LEU A 430 21.43 -19.25 -20.45
CA LEU A 430 20.58 -18.19 -21.00
C LEU A 430 20.96 -16.82 -20.42
N SER A 431 21.17 -16.74 -19.10
CA SER A 431 21.69 -15.55 -18.41
C SER A 431 23.03 -15.10 -18.98
N ARG A 432 23.95 -16.02 -19.30
CA ARG A 432 25.24 -15.68 -19.94
C ARG A 432 25.04 -15.13 -21.36
N PHE A 433 24.12 -15.72 -22.13
CA PHE A 433 23.80 -15.24 -23.47
C PHE A 433 23.19 -13.83 -23.42
N VAL A 434 22.16 -13.61 -22.60
CA VAL A 434 21.51 -12.30 -22.42
C VAL A 434 22.52 -11.26 -21.89
N ARG A 435 23.40 -11.65 -20.96
CA ARG A 435 24.51 -10.80 -20.47
C ARG A 435 25.45 -10.34 -21.58
N ASN A 436 25.75 -11.21 -22.53
CA ASN A 436 26.65 -10.90 -23.65
C ASN A 436 25.93 -10.06 -24.70
N LEU A 437 24.66 -10.36 -24.96
CA LEU A 437 23.78 -9.62 -25.86
C LEU A 437 23.65 -8.14 -25.42
N LEU A 438 23.34 -7.93 -24.14
CA LEU A 438 23.24 -6.59 -23.56
C LEU A 438 24.57 -5.85 -23.54
N ARG A 439 25.69 -6.58 -23.38
CA ARG A 439 27.02 -5.98 -23.49
C ARG A 439 27.26 -5.42 -24.89
N VAL A 440 26.94 -6.16 -25.95
CA VAL A 440 27.07 -5.69 -27.33
C VAL A 440 26.19 -4.48 -27.60
N ILE A 441 24.91 -4.51 -27.19
CA ILE A 441 23.97 -3.41 -27.39
C ILE A 441 24.42 -2.13 -26.69
N LEU A 442 24.86 -2.25 -25.43
CA LEU A 442 25.35 -1.12 -24.64
C LEU A 442 26.69 -0.59 -25.16
N THR A 443 27.57 -1.45 -25.66
CA THR A 443 28.84 -1.06 -26.28
C THR A 443 28.63 -0.36 -27.62
N VAL A 444 27.68 -0.83 -28.44
CA VAL A 444 27.31 -0.20 -29.73
C VAL A 444 26.61 1.14 -29.54
N ASN A 445 25.78 1.29 -28.50
CA ASN A 445 25.14 2.57 -28.18
C ASN A 445 26.10 3.63 -27.60
N ALA A 446 27.31 3.24 -27.18
CA ALA A 446 28.25 4.11 -26.50
C ALA A 446 29.40 4.66 -27.39
N PHE A 447 29.53 4.28 -28.68
CA PHE A 447 30.71 4.59 -29.50
C PHE A 447 30.44 5.14 -30.91
N ILE A 448 31.41 5.91 -31.43
CA ILE A 448 31.46 6.52 -32.78
C ILE A 448 32.35 5.69 -33.76
N ASP A 449 33.15 4.74 -33.26
CA ASP A 449 34.09 3.94 -34.08
C ASP A 449 33.39 2.74 -34.75
N LEU A 450 33.38 2.74 -36.09
CA LEU A 450 32.64 1.81 -36.95
C LEU A 450 33.30 0.43 -37.08
N ASP A 451 34.62 0.31 -36.95
CA ASP A 451 35.33 -0.95 -37.18
C ASP A 451 35.28 -1.86 -35.95
N PHE A 452 35.34 -1.27 -34.75
CA PHE A 452 35.08 -1.99 -33.49
C PHE A 452 33.62 -2.44 -33.37
N ALA A 453 32.67 -1.59 -33.78
CA ALA A 453 31.25 -1.97 -33.83
C ALA A 453 31.01 -3.12 -34.83
N ARG A 454 31.72 -3.14 -35.96
CA ARG A 454 31.60 -4.19 -36.99
C ARG A 454 32.14 -5.55 -36.52
N SER A 455 33.24 -5.60 -35.76
CA SER A 455 33.78 -6.86 -35.22
C SER A 455 32.88 -7.44 -34.11
N GLU A 456 32.32 -6.60 -33.25
CA GLU A 456 31.34 -7.02 -32.23
C GLU A 456 30.01 -7.46 -32.86
N LEU A 457 29.60 -6.87 -33.99
CA LEU A 457 28.41 -7.29 -34.74
C LEU A 457 28.59 -8.66 -35.43
N GLN A 458 29.79 -8.97 -35.94
CA GLN A 458 30.08 -10.31 -36.48
C GLN A 458 30.07 -11.38 -35.37
N SER A 459 30.66 -11.06 -34.21
CA SER A 459 30.59 -11.88 -32.99
C SER A 459 29.15 -12.06 -32.51
N PHE A 460 28.30 -11.04 -32.61
CA PHE A 460 26.89 -11.11 -32.29
C PHE A 460 26.10 -12.06 -33.22
N ASP A 461 26.37 -12.02 -34.52
CA ASP A 461 25.63 -12.83 -35.48
C ASP A 461 25.96 -14.33 -35.32
N GLU A 462 27.23 -14.66 -35.09
CA GLU A 462 27.65 -16.02 -34.74
C GLU A 462 27.02 -16.52 -33.43
N ARG A 463 26.99 -15.69 -32.39
CA ARG A 463 26.36 -16.02 -31.09
C ARG A 463 24.84 -16.12 -31.19
N SER A 464 24.21 -15.32 -32.06
CA SER A 464 22.77 -15.39 -32.33
C SER A 464 22.39 -16.65 -33.10
N ARG A 465 23.24 -17.07 -34.06
CA ARG A 465 23.10 -18.36 -34.75
C ARG A 465 23.31 -19.54 -33.79
N GLU A 466 24.25 -19.43 -32.86
CA GLU A 466 24.45 -20.39 -31.79
C GLU A 466 23.21 -20.46 -30.87
N ALA A 467 22.71 -19.34 -30.34
CA ALA A 467 21.53 -19.33 -29.47
C ALA A 467 20.27 -19.90 -30.15
N ARG A 468 20.07 -19.66 -31.46
CA ARG A 468 18.99 -20.28 -32.24
C ARG A 468 19.18 -21.79 -32.45
N ARG A 469 20.42 -22.28 -32.54
CA ARG A 469 20.69 -23.74 -32.53
C ARG A 469 20.36 -24.34 -31.17
N TRP A 470 20.74 -23.67 -30.09
CA TRP A 470 20.44 -24.09 -28.71
C TRP A 470 18.94 -24.11 -28.41
N ALA A 471 18.19 -23.07 -28.77
CA ALA A 471 16.76 -23.01 -28.50
C ALA A 471 15.99 -24.10 -29.27
N ARG A 472 16.42 -24.44 -30.49
CA ARG A 472 15.90 -25.59 -31.24
C ARG A 472 16.23 -26.93 -30.59
N GLN A 473 17.46 -27.10 -30.10
CA GLN A 473 17.84 -28.29 -29.33
C GLN A 473 17.01 -28.41 -28.04
N LEU A 474 16.80 -27.31 -27.34
CA LEU A 474 15.98 -27.23 -26.12
C LEU A 474 14.53 -27.63 -26.35
N ARG A 475 13.94 -27.17 -27.46
CA ARG A 475 12.58 -27.53 -27.88
C ARG A 475 12.46 -29.02 -28.17
N ASN A 476 13.49 -29.63 -28.74
CA ASN A 476 13.50 -31.06 -29.02
C ASN A 476 13.66 -31.90 -27.74
N ASP A 477 14.46 -31.41 -26.79
CA ASP A 477 14.71 -32.08 -25.51
C ASP A 477 13.56 -31.90 -24.50
N ILE A 478 12.80 -30.81 -24.60
CA ILE A 478 11.68 -30.45 -23.70
C ILE A 478 10.54 -29.84 -24.53
N PRO A 479 9.63 -30.66 -25.10
CA PRO A 479 8.57 -30.22 -26.02
C PRO A 479 7.63 -29.14 -25.45
N GLU A 480 7.47 -29.10 -24.13
CA GLU A 480 6.66 -28.12 -23.41
C GLU A 480 7.21 -26.68 -23.55
N LEU A 481 8.48 -26.52 -23.95
CA LEU A 481 9.13 -25.24 -24.21
C LEU A 481 8.96 -24.72 -25.65
N ALA A 482 8.00 -25.27 -26.42
CA ALA A 482 7.74 -24.86 -27.80
C ALA A 482 7.53 -23.34 -28.00
N GLY A 483 7.11 -22.61 -26.96
CA GLY A 483 6.94 -21.14 -26.97
C GLY A 483 8.20 -20.30 -26.72
N VAL A 484 9.32 -20.90 -26.28
CA VAL A 484 10.53 -20.15 -25.88
C VAL A 484 11.18 -19.42 -27.07
N ASP A 485 11.17 -20.00 -28.27
CA ASP A 485 11.66 -19.34 -29.48
C ASP A 485 10.86 -18.07 -29.83
N ARG A 486 9.55 -18.07 -29.58
CA ARG A 486 8.70 -16.90 -29.76
C ARG A 486 9.03 -15.84 -28.71
N LEU A 487 9.20 -16.24 -27.45
CA LEU A 487 9.62 -15.32 -26.38
C LEU A 487 10.98 -14.67 -26.65
N ILE A 488 11.99 -15.46 -27.06
CA ILE A 488 13.32 -14.94 -27.41
C ILE A 488 13.23 -14.00 -28.62
N ARG A 489 12.44 -14.36 -29.64
CA ARG A 489 12.21 -13.51 -30.82
C ARG A 489 11.52 -12.20 -30.45
N ASP A 490 10.47 -12.24 -29.65
CA ASP A 490 9.71 -11.06 -29.23
C ASP A 490 10.58 -10.13 -28.39
N GLN A 491 11.44 -10.67 -27.52
CA GLN A 491 12.40 -9.85 -26.77
C GLN A 491 13.48 -9.25 -27.65
N LEU A 492 13.98 -9.97 -28.67
CA LEU A 492 14.91 -9.41 -29.66
C LEU A 492 14.26 -8.32 -30.51
N VAL A 493 12.97 -8.46 -30.85
CA VAL A 493 12.19 -7.44 -31.57
C VAL A 493 11.94 -6.22 -30.70
N VAL A 494 11.63 -6.38 -29.41
CA VAL A 494 11.53 -5.28 -28.45
C VAL A 494 12.86 -4.54 -28.39
N VAL A 495 13.98 -5.25 -28.23
CA VAL A 495 15.31 -4.65 -28.22
C VAL A 495 15.61 -3.91 -29.54
N ALA A 496 15.25 -4.47 -30.70
CA ALA A 496 15.46 -3.85 -32.01
C ALA A 496 14.58 -2.61 -32.24
N ARG A 497 13.33 -2.62 -31.76
CA ARG A 497 12.40 -1.47 -31.82
C ARG A 497 12.86 -0.28 -30.98
N HIS A 498 13.75 -0.51 -30.00
CA HIS A 498 14.24 0.52 -29.08
C HIS A 498 15.66 1.00 -29.44
N ALA A 499 16.20 0.59 -30.58
CA ALA A 499 17.45 1.10 -31.13
C ALA A 499 17.19 2.30 -32.07
N SER A 500 18.16 3.20 -32.22
CA SER A 500 17.91 4.48 -32.91
C SER A 500 17.40 4.32 -34.35
N PRO A 501 16.59 5.24 -34.88
CA PRO A 501 16.06 5.14 -36.26
C PRO A 501 17.12 4.99 -37.35
N ARG A 502 18.35 5.49 -37.12
CA ARG A 502 19.50 5.29 -38.03
C ARG A 502 20.02 3.85 -37.99
N TYR A 503 19.93 3.18 -36.85
CA TYR A 503 20.32 1.79 -36.68
C TYR A 503 19.28 0.84 -37.29
N ILE A 504 17.99 1.15 -37.15
CA ILE A 504 16.89 0.40 -37.82
C ILE A 504 17.07 0.43 -39.34
N ARG A 505 17.36 1.60 -39.92
CA ARG A 505 17.59 1.72 -41.37
C ARG A 505 18.80 0.91 -41.87
N ARG A 506 19.93 0.94 -41.15
CA ARG A 506 21.11 0.13 -41.52
C ARG A 506 20.88 -1.38 -41.37
N LEU A 507 20.06 -1.79 -40.40
CA LEU A 507 19.66 -3.19 -40.23
C LEU A 507 18.73 -3.63 -41.38
N GLN A 508 17.79 -2.77 -41.79
CA GLN A 508 16.94 -3.01 -42.95
C GLN A 508 17.78 -3.15 -44.23
N ASP A 509 18.69 -2.20 -44.50
CA ASP A 509 19.58 -2.26 -45.66
C ASP A 509 20.43 -3.55 -45.69
N LYS A 510 20.92 -4.00 -44.52
CA LYS A 510 21.74 -5.21 -44.41
C LYS A 510 20.92 -6.50 -44.56
N ILE A 511 19.68 -6.51 -44.09
CA ILE A 511 18.76 -7.64 -44.28
C ILE A 511 18.41 -7.76 -45.77
N GLU A 512 18.10 -6.65 -46.45
CA GLU A 512 17.82 -6.64 -47.90
C GLU A 512 19.04 -7.03 -48.76
N GLU A 513 20.25 -6.67 -48.32
CA GLU A 513 21.50 -7.09 -48.97
C GLU A 513 21.70 -8.61 -48.84
N LEU A 514 21.41 -9.18 -47.66
CA LEU A 514 21.56 -10.61 -47.39
C LEU A 514 20.47 -11.46 -48.07
N GLU A 515 19.23 -10.96 -48.17
CA GLU A 515 18.15 -11.61 -48.92
C GLU A 515 18.45 -11.67 -50.42
N ARG A 516 19.00 -10.58 -50.99
CA ARG A 516 19.49 -10.56 -52.38
C ARG A 516 20.65 -11.53 -52.60
N ALA A 517 21.61 -11.60 -51.68
CA ALA A 517 22.73 -12.54 -51.78
C ALA A 517 22.30 -14.01 -51.66
N ALA A 518 21.18 -14.27 -50.97
CA ALA A 518 20.61 -15.60 -50.78
C ALA A 518 19.57 -16.03 -51.84
N GLY A 519 19.23 -15.15 -52.79
CA GLY A 519 18.23 -15.42 -53.83
C GLY A 519 16.79 -15.50 -53.32
N LEU A 520 16.50 -14.93 -52.15
CA LEU A 520 15.17 -14.90 -51.55
C LEU A 520 14.43 -13.64 -52.03
N GLN A 521 13.18 -13.78 -52.48
CA GLN A 521 12.33 -12.62 -52.79
C GLN A 521 11.94 -11.92 -51.49
N SER A 522 12.20 -10.61 -51.40
CA SER A 522 11.84 -9.81 -50.22
C SER A 522 10.32 -9.80 -50.05
N LEU A 523 9.86 -10.06 -48.83
CA LEU A 523 8.46 -9.87 -48.44
C LEU A 523 8.33 -8.50 -47.74
N PRO A 524 7.31 -7.69 -48.07
CA PRO A 524 7.14 -6.39 -47.44
C PRO A 524 6.88 -6.56 -45.95
N PHE A 525 7.73 -5.95 -45.13
CA PHE A 525 7.61 -5.94 -43.68
C PHE A 525 6.69 -4.77 -43.27
N PHE A 526 5.47 -5.10 -42.83
CA PHE A 526 4.40 -4.25 -42.27
C PHE A 526 4.67 -2.74 -42.14
N GLU A 527 3.89 -1.93 -42.85
CA GLU A 527 3.55 -0.56 -42.47
C GLU A 527 2.51 -0.60 -41.33
N GLY A 528 2.85 -0.03 -40.18
CA GLY A 528 2.03 0.03 -38.97
C GLY A 528 2.82 0.50 -37.75
#